data_AF-A0A8C6U0P7-F1
#
_entry.id   AF-A0A8C6U0P7-F1
#
_cell.length_a   1.000
_cell.length_b   1.000
_cell.length_c   1.000
_cell.angle_alpha   90.00
_cell.angle_beta   90.00
_cell.angle_gamma   90.00
#
_symmetry.space_group_name_H-M   'P 1'
#
loop_
_entity.id
_entity.type
_entity.pdbx_description
1 polymer ?
#
loop_
_entity_poly.entity_id
_entity_poly.type
_entity_poly.pdbx_seq_one_letter_code
_entity_poly.pdbx_strand_id
1 'polypeptide(L)'
;MSGAVHQILISNDPHIPYFLRVDWSRDLGAGFTIVLTNGSAAWIGEVSEEEVTKGASDTGMSRESYVEELHQALIRDEREREKPKYSFQLTADHLLYQKMSVNLGSVELQPAPDPLELNREMIGQSLKRHLHLEATNSQLLQENRKLRREHSLILKE
;
A
#
# COMPACT_ATOMS: atom_id res chain seq x y z
N MET A 1 -0.11 5.93 -13.26
CA MET A 1 -0.62 4.94 -12.30
C MET A 1 0.38 4.84 -11.18
N SER A 2 -0.08 5.07 -9.95
CA SER A 2 0.71 4.93 -8.74
C SER A 2 0.41 3.56 -8.15
N GLY A 3 1.42 2.94 -7.54
CA GLY A 3 1.29 1.63 -6.94
C GLY A 3 2.09 1.53 -5.66
N ALA A 4 1.57 0.78 -4.69
CA ALA A 4 2.27 0.47 -3.46
C ALA A 4 2.15 -1.01 -3.13
N VAL A 5 3.20 -1.58 -2.55
CA VAL A 5 3.29 -2.99 -2.21
C VAL A 5 3.71 -3.10 -0.75
N HIS A 6 2.91 -3.80 0.07
CA HIS A 6 3.19 -3.99 1.48
C HIS A 6 2.92 -5.42 1.91
N GLN A 7 3.71 -5.90 2.86
CA GLN A 7 3.43 -7.16 3.54
C GLN A 7 2.32 -6.93 4.57
N ILE A 8 1.32 -7.80 4.57
CA ILE A 8 0.21 -7.81 5.53
C ILE A 8 0.09 -9.16 6.21
N LEU A 9 -0.57 -9.18 7.38
CA LEU A 9 -0.94 -10.39 8.08
C LEU A 9 -2.46 -10.53 8.02
N ILE A 10 -2.91 -11.73 7.66
CA ILE A 10 -4.33 -12.09 7.63
C ILE A 10 -4.70 -12.69 8.99
N SER A 11 -5.72 -12.13 9.64
CA SER A 11 -6.05 -12.47 11.04
C SER A 11 -6.47 -13.93 11.21
N ASN A 12 -7.16 -14.50 10.22
CA ASN A 12 -7.59 -15.91 10.20
C ASN A 12 -6.58 -16.86 9.54
N ASP A 13 -5.44 -16.35 9.07
CA ASP A 13 -4.32 -17.14 8.55
C ASP A 13 -2.98 -16.46 8.93
N PRO A 14 -2.65 -16.39 10.24
CA PRO A 14 -1.54 -15.55 10.73
C PRO A 14 -0.16 -16.14 10.44
N HIS A 15 -0.08 -17.38 9.98
CA HIS A 15 1.19 -18.09 9.75
C HIS A 15 1.74 -17.87 8.35
N ILE A 16 0.90 -17.41 7.42
CA ILE A 16 1.28 -17.17 6.04
C ILE A 16 1.43 -15.65 5.84
N PRO A 17 2.62 -15.16 5.43
CA PRO A 17 2.77 -13.77 5.05
C PRO A 17 2.10 -13.54 3.69
N TYR A 18 1.23 -12.53 3.62
CA TYR A 18 0.64 -12.09 2.36
C TYR A 18 1.27 -10.76 1.93
N PHE A 19 1.29 -10.52 0.64
CA PHE A 19 1.68 -9.25 0.04
C PHE A 19 0.47 -8.64 -0.66
N LEU A 20 0.20 -7.38 -0.32
CA LEU A 20 -0.86 -6.57 -0.89
C LEU A 20 -0.23 -5.51 -1.79
N ARG A 21 -0.57 -5.56 -3.08
CA ARG A 21 -0.32 -4.48 -4.02
C ARG A 21 -1.62 -3.72 -4.25
N VAL A 22 -1.52 -2.39 -4.23
CA VAL A 22 -2.64 -1.48 -4.48
C VAL A 22 -2.21 -0.56 -5.61
N ASP A 23 -2.98 -0.52 -6.69
CA ASP A 23 -2.74 0.35 -7.84
C ASP A 23 -3.89 1.34 -8.00
N TRP A 24 -3.58 2.61 -8.24
CA TRP A 24 -4.57 3.66 -8.45
C TRP A 24 -4.11 4.67 -9.50
N SER A 25 -5.07 5.40 -10.09
CA SER A 25 -4.76 6.35 -11.16
C SER A 25 -4.42 7.75 -10.61
N ARG A 26 -5.40 8.41 -9.97
CA ARG A 26 -5.25 9.76 -9.38
C ARG A 26 -5.16 9.68 -7.86
N ASP A 27 -6.17 9.11 -7.25
CA ASP A 27 -6.30 8.85 -5.82
C ASP A 27 -7.15 7.57 -5.63
N LEU A 28 -7.22 7.05 -4.40
CA LEU A 28 -8.09 5.91 -4.09
C LEU A 28 -9.58 6.25 -4.21
N GLY A 29 -9.96 7.52 -4.19
CA GLY A 29 -11.34 7.98 -4.35
C GLY A 29 -11.92 7.77 -5.74
N ALA A 30 -11.07 7.74 -6.77
CA ALA A 30 -11.42 7.45 -8.16
C ALA A 30 -11.47 5.94 -8.49
N GLY A 31 -11.30 5.09 -7.48
CA GLY A 31 -11.19 3.64 -7.63
C GLY A 31 -9.75 3.15 -7.70
N PHE A 32 -9.58 1.87 -7.41
CA PHE A 32 -8.27 1.21 -7.30
C PHE A 32 -8.37 -0.30 -7.55
N THR A 33 -7.25 -0.90 -7.88
CA THR A 33 -7.10 -2.35 -8.02
C THR A 33 -6.23 -2.88 -6.88
N ILE A 34 -6.65 -3.98 -6.30
CA ILE A 34 -5.89 -4.74 -5.31
C ILE A 34 -5.39 -6.04 -5.96
N VAL A 35 -4.12 -6.37 -5.71
CA VAL A 35 -3.57 -7.69 -5.93
C VAL A 35 -3.09 -8.25 -4.60
N LEU A 36 -3.63 -9.39 -4.20
CA LEU A 36 -3.21 -10.11 -3.00
C LEU A 36 -2.45 -11.37 -3.43
N THR A 37 -1.31 -11.66 -2.80
CA THR A 37 -0.56 -12.90 -3.05
C THR A 37 0.06 -13.46 -1.78
N ASN A 38 0.14 -14.79 -1.70
CA ASN A 38 0.94 -15.52 -0.70
C ASN A 38 2.28 -16.05 -1.26
N GLY A 39 2.66 -15.59 -2.47
CA GLY A 39 3.85 -16.06 -3.19
C GLY A 39 3.62 -17.29 -4.09
N SER A 40 2.48 -17.98 -3.95
CA SER A 40 2.10 -19.12 -4.81
C SER A 40 0.84 -18.86 -5.62
N ALA A 41 -0.23 -18.46 -4.94
CA ALA A 41 -1.48 -18.02 -5.54
C ALA A 41 -1.57 -16.49 -5.51
N ALA A 42 -2.39 -15.94 -6.40
CA ALA A 42 -2.67 -14.52 -6.44
C ALA A 42 -4.15 -14.31 -6.74
N TRP A 43 -4.69 -13.22 -6.21
CA TRP A 43 -6.06 -12.79 -6.40
C TRP A 43 -6.08 -11.30 -6.75
N ILE A 44 -7.06 -10.92 -7.57
CA ILE A 44 -7.25 -9.55 -8.04
C ILE A 44 -8.64 -9.10 -7.59
N GLY A 45 -8.72 -7.90 -7.05
CA GLY A 45 -9.97 -7.23 -6.75
C GLY A 45 -9.95 -5.83 -7.34
N GLU A 46 -11.09 -5.38 -7.85
CA GLU A 46 -11.26 -4.02 -8.36
C GLU A 46 -12.30 -3.30 -7.52
N VAL A 47 -12.06 -2.03 -7.25
CA VAL A 47 -12.97 -1.16 -6.52
C VAL A 47 -13.20 0.09 -7.35
N SER A 48 -14.46 0.34 -7.72
CA SER A 48 -14.86 1.50 -8.52
C SER A 48 -15.02 2.76 -7.67
N GLU A 49 -15.08 3.93 -8.32
CA GLU A 49 -15.36 5.20 -7.64
C GLU A 49 -16.73 5.18 -6.91
N GLU A 50 -17.73 4.53 -7.51
CA GLU A 50 -19.06 4.38 -6.93
C GLU A 50 -19.01 3.53 -5.65
N GLU A 51 -18.20 2.47 -5.65
CA GLU A 51 -18.02 1.60 -4.49
C GLU A 51 -17.31 2.32 -3.34
N VAL A 52 -16.32 3.16 -3.65
CA VAL A 52 -15.67 4.00 -2.63
C VAL A 52 -16.64 5.02 -2.05
N THR A 53 -17.46 5.66 -2.89
CA THR A 53 -18.48 6.63 -2.46
C THR A 53 -19.55 5.96 -1.60
N LYS A 54 -19.95 4.75 -1.96
CA LYS A 54 -20.86 3.92 -1.17
C LYS A 54 -20.22 3.53 0.17
N GLY A 55 -18.97 3.08 0.18
CA GLY A 55 -18.23 2.73 1.39
C GLY A 55 -18.12 3.89 2.39
N ALA A 56 -17.89 5.11 1.90
CA ALA A 56 -17.92 6.32 2.74
C ALA A 56 -19.31 6.55 3.39
N SER A 57 -20.37 6.36 2.60
CA SER A 57 -21.76 6.49 3.08
C SER A 57 -22.11 5.42 4.12
N ASP A 58 -21.74 4.17 3.86
CA ASP A 58 -22.01 3.02 4.73
C ASP A 58 -21.27 3.13 6.08
N THR A 59 -20.10 3.76 6.07
CA THR A 59 -19.31 4.03 7.30
C THR A 59 -19.69 5.34 8.00
N GLY A 60 -20.57 6.15 7.40
CA GLY A 60 -20.97 7.46 7.93
C GLY A 60 -19.86 8.52 7.92
N MET A 61 -18.84 8.34 7.08
CA MET A 61 -17.69 9.25 6.96
C MET A 61 -17.87 10.19 5.77
N SER A 62 -17.19 11.35 5.78
CA SER A 62 -17.05 12.11 4.54
C SER A 62 -16.19 11.34 3.55
N ARG A 63 -16.39 11.58 2.25
CA ARG A 63 -15.64 10.89 1.19
C ARG A 63 -14.12 11.11 1.35
N GLU A 64 -13.71 12.31 1.70
CA GLU A 64 -12.30 12.66 1.93
C GLU A 64 -11.73 11.88 3.12
N SER A 65 -12.45 11.86 4.25
CA SER A 65 -12.01 11.13 5.45
C SER A 65 -11.92 9.63 5.20
N TYR A 66 -12.86 9.08 4.43
CA TYR A 66 -12.85 7.67 4.05
C TYR A 66 -11.64 7.32 3.18
N VAL A 67 -11.33 8.15 2.18
CA VAL A 67 -10.15 7.97 1.32
C VAL A 67 -8.84 8.06 2.11
N GLU A 68 -8.76 8.95 3.10
CA GLU A 68 -7.61 9.01 4.01
C GLU A 68 -7.45 7.74 4.86
N GLU A 69 -8.56 7.20 5.38
CA GLU A 69 -8.55 5.93 6.12
C GLU A 69 -8.15 4.74 5.22
N LEU A 70 -8.61 4.71 3.96
CA LEU A 70 -8.15 3.73 2.97
C LEU A 70 -6.64 3.84 2.69
N HIS A 71 -6.13 5.07 2.58
CA HIS A 71 -4.70 5.30 2.41
C HIS A 71 -3.90 4.74 3.60
N GLN A 72 -4.34 5.01 4.83
CA GLN A 72 -3.67 4.50 6.04
C GLN A 72 -3.75 2.97 6.14
N ALA A 73 -4.90 2.38 5.80
CA ALA A 73 -5.10 0.94 5.87
C ALA A 73 -4.30 0.18 4.80
N LEU A 74 -4.39 0.60 3.54
CA LEU A 74 -3.93 -0.19 2.38
C LEU A 74 -2.51 0.17 1.92
N ILE A 75 -2.10 1.43 2.12
CA ILE A 75 -0.80 1.94 1.66
C ILE A 75 0.17 2.16 2.84
N ARG A 76 -0.28 1.93 4.09
CA ARG A 76 0.47 1.96 5.37
C ARG A 76 1.78 2.74 5.36
N ASP A 77 1.82 3.85 6.10
CA ASP A 77 3.08 4.57 6.32
C ASP A 77 4.06 3.72 7.16
N GLU A 78 5.24 3.42 6.62
CA GLU A 78 6.33 2.67 7.28
C GLU A 78 6.80 3.34 8.59
N ARG A 79 6.41 4.60 8.83
CA ARG A 79 6.75 5.36 10.04
C ARG A 79 5.93 4.98 11.28
N GLU A 80 4.79 4.28 11.13
CA GLU A 80 3.97 3.86 12.26
C GLU A 80 4.57 2.64 12.98
N ARG A 81 5.30 2.91 14.07
CA ARG A 81 5.86 1.91 15.00
C ARG A 81 4.87 1.42 16.07
N GLU A 82 3.64 1.93 16.07
CA GLU A 82 2.61 1.57 17.05
C GLU A 82 1.85 0.29 16.67
N LYS A 83 1.02 -0.22 17.59
CA LYS A 83 0.20 -1.42 17.38
C LYS A 83 -0.62 -1.30 16.08
N PRO A 84 -0.85 -2.41 15.35
CA PRO A 84 -1.61 -2.37 14.11
C PRO A 84 -3.02 -1.83 14.36
N LYS A 85 -3.26 -0.59 13.90
CA LYS A 85 -4.57 0.09 13.93
C LYS A 85 -5.58 -0.58 13.00
N TYR A 86 -5.07 -1.24 11.97
CA TYR A 86 -5.82 -1.93 10.93
C TYR A 86 -5.53 -3.43 10.94
N SER A 87 -6.55 -4.23 10.67
CA SER A 87 -6.46 -5.69 10.55
C SER A 87 -7.14 -6.16 9.28
N PHE A 88 -6.60 -7.22 8.69
CA PHE A 88 -7.12 -7.84 7.48
C PHE A 88 -7.72 -9.21 7.81
N GLN A 89 -8.81 -9.55 7.14
CA GLN A 89 -9.44 -10.87 7.21
C GLN A 89 -9.76 -11.33 5.79
N LEU A 90 -9.55 -12.62 5.53
CA LEU A 90 -9.83 -13.21 4.23
C LEU A 90 -11.01 -14.17 4.37
N THR A 91 -12.12 -13.90 3.68
CA THR A 91 -13.20 -14.88 3.50
C THR A 91 -12.97 -15.66 2.20
N ALA A 92 -13.90 -16.56 1.84
CA ALA A 92 -13.76 -17.41 0.65
C ALA A 92 -13.50 -16.62 -0.65
N ASP A 93 -14.06 -15.42 -0.74
CA ASP A 93 -14.13 -14.58 -1.92
C ASP A 93 -13.87 -13.09 -1.64
N HIS A 94 -13.69 -12.66 -0.38
CA HIS A 94 -13.46 -11.25 -0.06
C HIS A 94 -12.26 -11.02 0.85
N LEU A 95 -11.58 -9.90 0.63
CA LEU A 95 -10.64 -9.33 1.59
C LEU A 95 -11.35 -8.21 2.36
N LEU A 96 -11.47 -8.37 3.67
CA LEU A 96 -12.01 -7.37 4.58
C LEU A 96 -10.87 -6.63 5.26
N TYR A 97 -10.97 -5.30 5.31
CA TYR A 97 -10.05 -4.44 6.03
C TYR A 97 -10.81 -3.68 7.12
N GLN A 98 -10.32 -3.80 8.34
CA GLN A 98 -10.99 -3.34 9.56
C GLN A 98 -10.10 -2.38 10.33
N LYS A 99 -10.71 -1.43 11.03
CA LYS A 99 -10.05 -0.52 11.97
C LYS A 99 -10.56 -0.80 13.37
N MET A 100 -9.70 -1.25 14.28
CA MET A 100 -10.09 -1.61 15.66
C MET A 100 -11.36 -2.52 15.70
N SER A 101 -11.41 -3.54 14.85
CA SER A 101 -12.55 -4.47 14.70
C SER A 101 -13.84 -3.88 14.10
N VAL A 102 -13.83 -2.63 13.63
CA VAL A 102 -14.91 -2.04 12.84
C VAL A 102 -14.62 -2.21 11.36
N ASN A 103 -15.60 -2.66 10.57
CA ASN A 103 -15.43 -2.83 9.14
C ASN A 103 -15.23 -1.48 8.44
N LEU A 104 -14.08 -1.31 7.78
CA LEU A 104 -13.80 -0.14 6.95
C LEU A 104 -14.22 -0.41 5.49
N GLY A 105 -14.13 -1.66 5.04
CA GLY A 105 -14.61 -2.07 3.74
C GLY A 105 -14.18 -3.48 3.38
N SER A 106 -14.64 -3.92 2.22
CA SER A 106 -14.35 -5.23 1.68
C SER A 106 -14.22 -5.14 0.17
N VAL A 107 -13.34 -5.96 -0.40
CA VAL A 107 -13.19 -6.12 -1.84
C VAL A 107 -13.39 -7.59 -2.21
N GLU A 108 -14.14 -7.84 -3.27
CA GLU A 108 -14.27 -9.18 -3.86
C GLU A 108 -12.96 -9.53 -4.59
N LEU A 109 -12.48 -10.75 -4.36
CA LEU A 109 -11.22 -11.25 -4.87
C LEU A 109 -11.47 -12.40 -5.85
N GLN A 110 -11.00 -12.22 -7.08
CA GLN A 110 -11.03 -13.23 -8.13
C GLN A 110 -9.64 -13.86 -8.29
N PRO A 111 -9.53 -15.18 -8.49
CA PRO A 111 -8.24 -15.81 -8.76
C PRO A 111 -7.58 -15.18 -9.98
N ALA A 112 -6.30 -14.83 -9.85
CA ALA A 112 -5.54 -14.28 -10.96
C ALA A 112 -5.32 -15.34 -12.06
N PRO A 113 -5.39 -14.96 -13.34
CA PRO A 113 -5.19 -15.89 -14.45
C PRO A 113 -3.75 -16.42 -14.53
N ASP A 114 -2.75 -15.59 -14.18
CA ASP A 114 -1.34 -15.99 -14.09
C ASP A 114 -0.69 -15.44 -12.81
N PRO A 115 -0.75 -16.20 -11.69
CA PRO A 115 -0.11 -15.81 -10.44
C PRO A 115 1.42 -15.70 -10.53
N LEU A 116 2.07 -16.48 -11.41
CA LEU A 116 3.52 -16.50 -11.54
C LEU A 116 4.00 -15.19 -12.18
N GLU A 117 3.34 -14.75 -13.25
CA GLU A 117 3.66 -13.50 -13.92
C GLU A 117 3.41 -12.30 -12.99
N LEU A 118 2.30 -12.28 -12.26
CA LEU A 118 2.01 -11.23 -11.28
C LEU A 118 3.06 -11.13 -10.18
N ASN A 119 3.50 -12.26 -9.63
CA ASN A 119 4.54 -12.27 -8.60
C ASN A 119 5.88 -11.78 -9.14
N ARG A 120 6.24 -12.19 -10.37
CA ARG A 120 7.45 -11.70 -11.05
C ARG A 120 7.37 -10.19 -11.29
N GLU A 121 6.23 -9.69 -11.73
CA GLU A 121 6.02 -8.27 -11.96
C GLU A 121 6.17 -7.49 -10.64
N MET A 122 5.50 -7.94 -9.57
CA MET A 122 5.54 -7.29 -8.26
C MET A 122 6.98 -7.23 -7.70
N ILE A 123 7.72 -8.32 -7.77
CA ILE A 123 9.14 -8.36 -7.36
C ILE A 123 9.97 -7.43 -8.26
N GLY A 124 9.77 -7.48 -9.57
CA GLY A 124 10.48 -6.64 -10.53
C GLY A 124 10.25 -5.14 -10.31
N GLN A 125 9.02 -4.73 -10.02
CA GLN A 125 8.69 -3.34 -9.69
C GLN A 125 9.35 -2.89 -8.38
N SER A 126 9.30 -3.73 -7.34
CA SER A 126 9.97 -3.46 -6.06
C SER A 126 11.48 -3.29 -6.20
N LEU A 127 12.14 -4.16 -6.99
CA LEU A 127 13.59 -4.04 -7.27
C LEU A 127 13.92 -2.77 -8.06
N LYS A 128 13.12 -2.42 -9.08
CA LYS A 128 13.31 -1.16 -9.83
C LYS A 128 13.18 0.06 -8.91
N ARG A 129 12.17 0.08 -8.03
CA ARG A 129 11.98 1.15 -7.04
C ARG A 129 13.16 1.23 -6.08
N HIS A 130 13.67 0.08 -5.61
CA HIS A 130 14.83 0.03 -4.73
C HIS A 130 16.07 0.67 -5.39
N LEU A 131 16.41 0.27 -6.62
CA LEU A 131 17.55 0.83 -7.35
C LEU A 131 17.41 2.34 -7.56
N HIS A 132 16.20 2.81 -7.88
CA HIS A 132 15.93 4.24 -8.02
C HIS A 132 16.16 4.99 -6.70
N LEU A 133 15.63 4.49 -5.59
CA LEU A 133 15.82 5.07 -4.27
C LEU A 133 17.30 5.08 -3.85
N GLU A 134 18.06 4.04 -4.15
CA GLU A 134 19.49 3.97 -3.86
C GLU A 134 20.28 5.04 -4.62
N ALA A 135 19.98 5.24 -5.91
CA ALA A 135 20.57 6.29 -6.73
C ALA A 135 20.24 7.69 -6.18
N THR A 136 18.96 7.95 -5.88
CA THR A 136 18.50 9.22 -5.30
C THR A 136 19.17 9.49 -3.95
N ASN A 137 19.22 8.49 -3.06
CA ASN A 137 19.88 8.62 -1.76
C ASN A 137 21.37 8.95 -1.90
N SER A 138 22.07 8.31 -2.85
CA SER A 138 23.48 8.58 -3.12
C SER A 138 23.72 10.03 -3.57
N GLN A 139 22.86 10.54 -4.47
CA GLN A 139 22.90 11.94 -4.89
C GLN A 139 22.64 12.90 -3.72
N LEU A 140 21.58 12.66 -2.94
CA LEU A 140 21.24 13.49 -1.78
C LEU A 140 22.36 13.51 -0.73
N LEU A 141 23.03 12.38 -0.50
CA LEU A 141 24.20 12.31 0.40
C LEU A 141 25.37 13.15 -0.12
N GLN A 142 25.62 13.16 -1.43
CA GLN A 142 26.68 13.97 -2.02
C GLN A 142 26.38 15.47 -1.87
N GLU A 143 25.15 15.88 -2.16
CA GLU A 143 24.69 17.27 -1.97
C GLU A 143 24.77 17.69 -0.50
N ASN A 144 24.33 16.84 0.42
CA ASN A 144 24.41 17.14 1.86
C ASN A 144 25.86 17.35 2.31
N ARG A 145 26.80 16.52 1.85
CA ARG A 145 28.24 16.70 2.12
C ARG A 145 28.79 17.99 1.50
N LYS A 146 28.30 18.40 0.33
CA LYS A 146 28.71 19.66 -0.30
C LYS A 146 28.22 20.85 0.53
N LEU A 147 26.94 20.90 0.85
CA LEU A 147 26.33 21.97 1.64
C LEU A 147 26.97 22.11 3.03
N ARG A 148 27.26 20.99 3.72
CA ARG A 148 27.95 21.02 5.02
C ARG A 148 29.35 21.63 4.92
N ARG A 149 30.08 21.38 3.83
CA ARG A 149 31.40 21.96 3.59
C ARG A 149 31.31 23.45 3.35
N GLU A 150 30.39 23.89 2.50
CA GLU A 150 30.14 25.31 2.20
C GLU A 150 29.74 26.08 3.46
N HIS A 151 28.80 25.56 4.25
CA HIS A 151 28.40 26.16 5.51
C HIS A 151 29.56 26.28 6.51
N SER A 152 30.45 25.28 6.55
CA SER A 152 31.63 25.32 7.43
C SER A 152 32.68 26.33 6.98
N LEU A 153 32.71 26.70 5.69
CA LEU A 153 33.57 27.78 5.17
C LEU A 153 33.00 29.15 5.56
N ILE A 154 31.69 29.35 5.38
CA ILE A 154 30.99 30.59 5.75
C ILE A 154 31.16 30.89 7.24
N LEU A 155 31.07 29.88 8.12
CA LEU A 155 31.26 30.07 9.56
C LEU A 155 32.70 30.38 9.99
N LYS A 156 33.67 30.24 9.09
CA LYS A 156 35.10 30.51 9.36
C LYS A 156 35.55 31.87 8.83
N GLU A 157 34.75 32.53 8.01
CA GLU A 157 34.92 33.93 7.56
C GLU A 157 34.23 34.89 8.55
#